data_AF-A0A395IUJ3-F1
#
_entry.id   AF-A0A395IUJ3-F1
#
_cell.length_a   1.000
_cell.length_b   1.000
_cell.length_c   1.000
_cell.angle_alpha   90.00
_cell.angle_beta   90.00
_cell.angle_gamma   90.00
#
_symmetry.space_group_name_H-M   'P 1'
#
loop_
_entity.id
_entity.type
_entity.pdbx_description
1 polymer ?
#
loop_
_entity_poly.entity_id
_entity_poly.type
_entity_poly.pdbx_seq_one_letter_code
_entity_poly.pdbx_strand_id
1 'polypeptide(L)'
;MTIYCFSETSAFLRFFPQSQRPRLLPRPPNLNQLRQTNAKLLRPQALPEIDSDDERLQMVDQNCDQVRRKIRSFLESGEMKVTEFQKKIGVNSRSYGSFMGQNGKSKGDKSNVYYNAFAFFKKRELQGVKPPKKAKVSKAEEEKKFDVSAIKLDGEFTTSVPIYDTCDEVRKKISAYLREPGVTQAAFLREIAKTYPEEKKIHSKILNDFLGKKGPTAGNTSSAYYASYVFFEKIRIRDGKPKSKHREEMEKQWASSGGVDTKLPSSLGILCQVGERPVEDKYGKISFYKV
;
A
#
# COMPACT_ATOMS: atom_id res chain seq x y z
N MET A 1 -77.28 -31.97 29.80
CA MET A 1 -78.45 -31.42 30.50
C MET A 1 -78.08 -31.18 31.95
N THR A 2 -77.53 -29.99 32.25
CA THR A 2 -77.61 -29.37 33.59
C THR A 2 -77.48 -27.86 33.36
N ILE A 3 -78.58 -27.15 33.58
CA ILE A 3 -78.66 -25.70 33.67
C ILE A 3 -78.61 -25.37 35.16
N TYR A 4 -77.82 -24.38 35.56
CA TYR A 4 -78.12 -23.57 36.73
C TYR A 4 -77.84 -22.09 36.41
N CYS A 5 -78.75 -21.27 36.91
CA CYS A 5 -79.01 -19.88 36.59
C CYS A 5 -79.00 -19.06 37.91
N PHE A 6 -78.99 -17.72 37.81
CA PHE A 6 -79.11 -16.70 38.88
C PHE A 6 -77.85 -16.47 39.74
N SER A 7 -77.46 -15.26 40.18
CA SER A 7 -78.09 -13.92 40.16
C SER A 7 -77.11 -12.85 40.69
N GLU A 8 -77.25 -11.64 40.13
CA GLU A 8 -77.20 -10.32 40.80
C GLU A 8 -76.08 -9.85 41.76
N THR A 9 -75.52 -8.70 41.37
CA THR A 9 -75.34 -7.44 42.11
C THR A 9 -74.04 -7.10 42.88
N SER A 10 -73.66 -5.83 42.65
CA SER A 10 -72.91 -4.89 43.51
C SER A 10 -71.37 -4.96 43.57
N ALA A 11 -70.80 -4.09 42.72
CA ALA A 11 -69.88 -3.00 43.06
C ALA A 11 -68.87 -3.21 44.21
N PHE A 12 -67.56 -3.12 43.89
CA PHE A 12 -66.69 -2.09 44.48
C PHE A 12 -65.27 -2.12 43.87
N LEU A 13 -64.76 -0.91 43.63
CA LEU A 13 -63.35 -0.50 43.63
C LEU A 13 -62.38 -0.98 42.53
N ARG A 14 -62.30 -0.11 41.51
CA ARG A 14 -61.07 0.55 41.02
C ARG A 14 -59.75 0.05 41.62
N PHE A 15 -58.94 -0.66 40.82
CA PHE A 15 -57.48 -0.56 40.85
C PHE A 15 -56.92 -0.83 39.45
N PHE A 16 -56.78 0.24 38.66
CA PHE A 16 -56.00 0.22 37.41
C PHE A 16 -54.51 0.31 37.77
N PRO A 17 -53.65 -0.62 37.32
CA PRO A 17 -52.21 -0.48 37.48
C PRO A 17 -51.73 0.69 36.61
N GLN A 18 -50.93 1.57 37.21
CA GLN A 18 -50.36 2.75 36.54
C GLN A 18 -49.63 2.35 35.25
N SER A 19 -50.11 2.87 34.12
CA SER A 19 -49.35 2.93 32.87
C SER A 19 -48.07 3.73 33.11
N GLN A 20 -46.91 3.09 33.01
CA GLN A 20 -45.63 3.80 33.02
C GLN A 20 -45.58 4.75 31.80
N ARG A 21 -45.34 6.04 32.04
CA ARG A 21 -45.09 7.02 30.99
C ARG A 21 -43.79 6.66 30.25
N PRO A 22 -43.72 6.74 28.91
CA PRO A 22 -42.46 6.55 28.20
C PRO A 22 -41.45 7.64 28.62
N ARG A 23 -40.23 7.22 29.00
CA ARG A 23 -39.10 8.13 29.23
C ARG A 23 -38.83 8.90 27.94
N LEU A 24 -39.05 10.20 27.96
CA LEU A 24 -38.54 11.10 26.92
C LEU A 24 -37.01 11.00 26.93
N LEU A 25 -36.42 10.58 25.80
CA LEU A 25 -34.99 10.67 25.60
C LEU A 25 -34.57 12.14 25.67
N PRO A 26 -33.46 12.48 26.34
CA PRO A 26 -33.01 13.87 26.42
C PRO A 26 -32.69 14.41 25.03
N ARG A 27 -33.11 15.66 24.80
CA ARG A 27 -32.89 16.39 23.56
C ARG A 27 -31.40 16.42 23.22
N PRO A 28 -30.98 16.12 21.97
CA PRO A 28 -29.57 16.15 21.62
C PRO A 28 -29.01 17.57 21.80
N PRO A 29 -27.80 17.72 22.34
CA PRO A 29 -27.21 19.02 22.62
C PRO A 29 -26.99 19.83 21.34
N ASN A 30 -27.19 21.14 21.46
CA ASN A 30 -27.10 22.09 20.36
C ASN A 30 -25.66 22.10 19.78
N LEU A 31 -25.53 21.92 18.46
CA LEU A 31 -24.24 21.89 17.75
C LEU A 31 -23.36 23.14 18.01
N ASN A 32 -23.97 24.29 18.32
CA ASN A 32 -23.24 25.51 18.64
C ASN A 32 -22.63 25.49 20.05
N GLN A 33 -23.23 24.78 21.02
CA GLN A 33 -22.59 24.54 22.33
C GLN A 33 -21.40 23.57 22.18
N LEU A 34 -21.53 22.52 21.36
CA LEU A 34 -20.42 21.62 21.03
C LEU A 34 -19.26 22.32 20.33
N ARG A 35 -19.54 23.31 19.47
CA ARG A 35 -18.49 24.16 18.86
C ARG A 35 -17.78 25.06 19.87
N GLN A 36 -18.51 25.66 20.82
CA GLN A 36 -17.91 26.50 21.87
C GLN A 36 -17.13 25.69 22.91
N THR A 37 -17.58 24.48 23.27
CA THR A 37 -16.84 23.60 24.19
C THR A 37 -15.59 23.00 23.56
N ASN A 38 -15.62 22.68 22.26
CA ASN A 38 -14.45 22.19 21.53
C ASN A 38 -13.41 23.30 21.27
N ALA A 39 -13.82 24.56 21.18
CA ALA A 39 -12.92 25.70 21.05
C ALA A 39 -12.19 26.07 22.35
N LYS A 40 -12.68 25.61 23.52
CA LYS A 40 -12.07 25.89 24.83
C LYS A 40 -11.07 24.80 25.30
N LEU A 41 -10.93 23.69 24.55
CA LEU A 41 -10.10 22.54 24.91
C LEU A 41 -8.81 22.37 24.09
N LEU A 42 -8.28 23.43 23.48
CA LEU A 42 -6.93 23.41 22.91
C LEU A 42 -6.08 24.57 23.41
N ARG A 43 -5.89 24.63 24.74
CA ARG A 43 -4.59 25.07 25.26
C ARG A 43 -3.71 23.83 25.32
N PRO A 44 -2.46 23.86 24.87
CA PRO A 44 -1.52 22.78 25.15
C PRO A 44 -1.50 22.64 26.66
N GLN A 45 -2.09 21.57 27.19
CA GLN A 45 -1.87 21.22 28.58
C GLN A 45 -0.37 21.01 28.68
N ALA A 46 0.31 21.85 29.47
CA ALA A 46 1.72 21.70 29.76
C ALA A 46 1.87 20.29 30.35
N LEU A 47 2.37 19.38 29.52
CA LEU A 47 2.62 17.99 29.87
C LEU A 47 3.52 18.00 31.12
N PRO A 48 3.33 17.05 32.06
CA PRO A 48 4.24 16.93 33.19
C PRO A 48 5.67 16.85 32.66
N GLU A 49 6.50 17.78 33.11
CA GLU A 49 7.89 17.88 32.72
C GLU A 49 8.61 16.70 33.37
N ILE A 50 8.75 15.60 32.63
CA ILE A 50 9.58 14.48 33.06
C ILE A 50 11.00 15.01 33.13
N ASP A 51 11.59 14.96 34.32
CA ASP A 51 12.95 15.39 34.59
C ASP A 51 13.92 14.69 33.62
N SER A 52 14.94 15.42 33.14
CA SER A 52 15.99 14.86 32.28
C SER A 52 16.77 13.75 32.97
N ASP A 53 16.71 13.68 34.30
CA ASP A 53 17.42 12.73 35.15
C ASP A 53 16.56 11.51 35.57
N ASP A 54 15.38 11.32 34.96
CA ASP A 54 14.55 10.12 35.20
C ASP A 54 15.31 8.84 34.78
N GLU A 55 15.58 7.96 35.74
CA GLU A 55 16.33 6.70 35.60
C GLU A 55 15.80 5.81 34.46
N ARG A 56 14.50 5.91 34.13
CA ARG A 56 13.86 5.16 33.03
C ARG A 56 14.31 5.60 31.64
N LEU A 57 14.90 6.79 31.51
CA LEU A 57 15.46 7.30 30.26
C LEU A 57 16.84 6.69 29.93
N GLN A 58 17.50 6.08 30.93
CA GLN A 58 18.84 5.48 30.81
C GLN A 58 18.80 4.00 30.41
N MET A 59 17.65 3.33 30.57
CA MET A 59 17.47 1.93 30.15
C MET A 59 17.20 1.83 28.64
N VAL A 60 18.27 1.76 27.86
CA VAL A 60 18.15 1.62 26.40
C VAL A 60 17.75 0.18 26.02
N ASP A 61 16.46 -0.02 25.76
CA ASP A 61 15.89 -1.29 25.29
C ASP A 61 16.01 -1.49 23.76
N GLN A 62 16.42 -0.45 23.03
CA GLN A 62 16.43 -0.42 21.56
C GLN A 62 17.83 -0.31 21.00
N ASN A 63 18.14 -1.12 19.99
CA ASN A 63 19.44 -1.07 19.31
C ASN A 63 19.60 0.16 18.40
N CYS A 64 20.82 0.44 17.95
CA CYS A 64 21.15 1.63 17.17
C CYS A 64 20.33 1.75 15.88
N ASP A 65 20.05 0.62 15.20
CA ASP A 65 19.25 0.61 13.97
C ASP A 65 17.76 0.94 14.24
N GLN A 66 17.22 0.53 15.39
CA GLN A 66 15.86 0.90 15.81
C GLN A 66 15.78 2.41 16.09
N VAL A 67 16.75 2.97 16.79
CA VAL A 67 16.80 4.43 17.07
C VAL A 67 16.97 5.23 15.77
N ARG A 68 17.87 4.83 14.86
CA ARG A 68 18.00 5.47 13.53
C ARG A 68 16.69 5.47 12.76
N ARG A 69 15.96 4.34 12.76
CA ARG A 69 14.65 4.24 12.08
C ARG A 69 13.61 5.17 12.70
N LYS A 70 13.56 5.28 14.03
CA LYS A 70 12.68 6.24 14.73
C LYS A 70 13.02 7.68 14.36
N ILE A 71 14.31 8.04 14.31
CA ILE A 71 14.77 9.37 13.87
C ILE A 71 14.29 9.67 12.44
N ARG A 72 14.52 8.77 11.48
CA ARG A 72 14.08 8.97 10.08
C ARG A 72 12.57 9.14 9.99
N SER A 73 11.80 8.26 10.65
CA SER A 73 10.33 8.34 10.64
C SER A 73 9.80 9.63 11.27
N PHE A 74 10.46 10.12 12.33
CA PHE A 74 10.09 11.38 12.97
C PHE A 74 10.35 12.59 12.07
N LEU A 75 11.49 12.62 11.39
CA LEU A 75 11.82 13.71 10.47
C LEU A 75 10.96 13.67 9.19
N GLU A 76 10.66 12.47 8.68
CA GLU A 76 9.74 12.26 7.55
C GLU A 76 8.30 12.71 7.87
N SER A 77 7.90 12.71 9.15
CA SER A 77 6.56 13.17 9.56
C SER A 77 6.37 14.69 9.43
N GLY A 78 7.45 15.44 9.28
CA GLY A 78 7.41 16.90 9.18
C GLY A 78 7.17 17.64 10.50
N GLU A 79 7.07 16.93 11.63
CA GLU A 79 6.87 17.55 12.95
C GLU A 79 8.03 18.47 13.37
N MET A 80 9.27 18.19 12.93
CA MET A 80 10.47 18.95 13.29
C MET A 80 11.55 18.82 12.21
N LYS A 81 12.30 19.89 11.95
CA LYS A 81 13.43 19.85 11.01
C LYS A 81 14.66 19.18 11.63
N VAL A 82 15.57 18.68 10.80
CA VAL A 82 16.80 18.01 11.25
C VAL A 82 17.62 18.88 12.21
N THR A 83 17.77 20.17 11.92
CA THR A 83 18.53 21.12 12.74
C THR A 83 17.85 21.42 14.07
N GLU A 84 16.52 21.49 14.11
CA GLU A 84 15.74 21.65 15.33
C GLU A 84 15.83 20.40 16.21
N PHE A 85 15.74 19.22 15.60
CA PHE A 85 15.91 17.95 16.29
C PHE A 85 17.28 17.83 16.93
N GLN A 86 18.36 18.12 16.17
CA GLN A 86 19.73 18.15 16.68
C GLN A 86 19.88 19.06 17.90
N LYS A 87 19.32 20.28 17.84
CA LYS A 87 19.31 21.21 18.98
C LYS A 87 18.53 20.65 20.17
N LYS A 88 17.39 20.02 19.93
CA LYS A 88 16.51 19.49 20.98
C LYS A 88 17.14 18.33 21.76
N ILE A 89 17.92 17.49 21.09
CA ILE A 89 18.68 16.40 21.72
C ILE A 89 20.08 16.82 22.16
N GLY A 90 20.47 18.08 21.98
CA GLY A 90 21.76 18.62 22.40
C GLY A 90 22.97 18.05 21.66
N VAL A 91 22.83 17.70 20.37
CA VAL A 91 23.95 17.14 19.58
C VAL A 91 24.36 18.06 18.43
N ASN A 92 25.64 17.99 18.05
CA ASN A 92 26.14 18.72 16.90
C ASN A 92 25.89 17.98 15.58
N SER A 93 25.86 18.72 14.46
CA SER A 93 25.58 18.16 13.12
C SER A 93 26.55 17.04 12.72
N ARG A 94 27.83 17.14 13.09
CA ARG A 94 28.86 16.13 12.76
C ARG A 94 28.60 14.79 13.45
N SER A 95 28.28 14.81 14.74
CA SER A 95 27.94 13.63 15.52
C SER A 95 26.65 12.98 15.01
N TYR A 96 25.64 13.78 14.69
CA TYR A 96 24.39 13.34 14.08
C TYR A 96 24.64 12.65 12.73
N GLY A 97 25.39 13.29 11.84
CA GLY A 97 25.74 12.74 10.53
C GLY A 97 26.50 11.41 10.65
N SER A 98 27.50 11.35 11.54
CA SER A 98 28.26 10.13 11.80
C SER A 98 27.38 8.98 12.30
N PHE A 99 26.45 9.23 13.22
CA PHE A 99 25.55 8.20 13.73
C PHE A 99 24.54 7.73 12.67
N MET A 100 23.95 8.66 11.91
CA MET A 100 22.93 8.35 10.90
C MET A 100 23.50 7.69 9.64
N GLY A 101 24.79 7.88 9.35
CA GLY A 101 25.52 7.24 8.25
C GLY A 101 26.07 5.85 8.56
N GLN A 102 26.12 5.45 9.83
CA GLN A 102 26.50 4.09 10.23
C GLN A 102 25.36 3.09 10.04
N ASN A 103 25.70 1.81 9.88
CA ASN A 103 24.76 0.70 9.76
C ASN A 103 25.15 -0.45 10.69
N GLY A 104 24.17 -1.09 11.32
CA GLY A 104 24.35 -2.27 12.16
C GLY A 104 23.85 -2.07 13.58
N LYS A 105 23.36 -3.16 14.17
CA LYS A 105 22.64 -3.20 15.45
C LYS A 105 23.38 -2.51 16.59
N SER A 106 24.68 -2.74 16.72
CA SER A 106 25.50 -2.18 17.81
C SER A 106 26.45 -1.07 17.34
N LYS A 107 26.49 -0.75 16.04
CA LYS A 107 27.40 0.30 15.54
C LYS A 107 26.86 1.66 16.01
N GLY A 108 27.67 2.43 16.74
CA GLY A 108 27.26 3.73 17.28
C GLY A 108 26.55 3.66 18.63
N ASP A 109 26.64 2.53 19.33
CA ASP A 109 26.15 2.33 20.70
C ASP A 109 26.77 3.32 21.69
N LYS A 110 28.04 3.71 21.48
CA LYS A 110 28.75 4.73 22.26
C LYS A 110 28.47 6.17 21.82
N SER A 111 27.54 6.40 20.90
CA SER A 111 27.25 7.76 20.40
C SER A 111 26.30 8.50 21.34
N ASN A 112 26.61 9.74 21.69
CA ASN A 112 25.67 10.60 22.43
C ASN A 112 24.35 10.80 21.67
N VAL A 113 24.36 10.71 20.34
CA VAL A 113 23.15 10.78 19.51
C VAL A 113 22.21 9.62 19.79
N TYR A 114 22.74 8.43 20.05
CA TYR A 114 21.96 7.23 20.32
C TYR A 114 21.20 7.37 21.64
N TYR A 115 21.89 7.68 22.73
CA TYR A 115 21.29 7.84 24.06
C TYR A 115 20.31 9.03 24.11
N ASN A 116 20.71 10.19 23.59
CA ASN A 116 19.88 11.39 23.65
C ASN A 116 18.63 11.28 22.76
N ALA A 117 18.74 10.65 21.58
CA ALA A 117 17.58 10.41 20.74
C ALA A 117 16.65 9.36 21.36
N PHE A 118 17.20 8.31 21.98
CA PHE A 118 16.39 7.33 22.71
C PHE A 118 15.59 7.99 23.84
N ALA A 119 16.25 8.78 24.69
CA ALA A 119 15.61 9.52 25.77
C ALA A 119 14.52 10.46 25.24
N PHE A 120 14.75 11.16 24.13
CA PHE A 120 13.75 12.00 23.48
C PHE A 120 12.49 11.21 23.08
N PHE A 121 12.65 10.05 22.43
CA PHE A 121 11.50 9.23 22.03
C PHE A 121 10.81 8.58 23.24
N LYS A 122 11.57 8.11 24.23
CA LYS A 122 11.01 7.53 25.46
C LYS A 122 10.21 8.57 26.25
N LYS A 123 10.70 9.81 26.35
CA LYS A 123 9.98 10.93 26.96
C LYS A 123 8.66 11.21 26.23
N ARG A 124 8.65 11.17 24.89
CA ARG A 124 7.42 11.33 24.10
C ARG A 124 6.44 10.17 24.26
N GLU A 125 6.94 8.94 24.36
CA GLU A 125 6.12 7.75 24.64
C GLU A 125 5.48 7.84 26.02
N LEU A 126 6.24 8.23 27.06
CA LEU A 126 5.74 8.42 28.43
C LEU A 126 4.74 9.59 28.52
N GLN A 127 4.92 10.62 27.69
CA GLN A 127 3.96 11.73 27.55
C GLN A 127 2.70 11.36 26.74
N GLY A 128 2.54 10.10 26.33
CA GLY A 128 1.36 9.63 25.58
C GLY A 128 1.29 10.13 24.14
N VAL A 129 2.35 10.77 23.64
CA VAL A 129 2.43 11.23 22.25
C VAL A 129 2.73 10.01 21.38
N LYS A 130 1.70 9.53 20.66
CA LYS A 130 1.82 8.37 19.77
C LYS A 130 2.95 8.61 18.77
N PRO A 131 3.77 7.58 18.45
CA PRO A 131 4.85 7.72 17.49
C PRO A 131 4.30 8.15 16.13
N PRO A 132 5.00 9.04 15.41
CA PRO A 132 4.55 9.50 14.11
C PRO A 132 4.41 8.31 13.16
N LYS A 133 3.19 8.07 12.70
CA LYS A 133 2.97 7.20 11.55
C LYS A 133 3.41 7.99 10.33
N LYS A 134 4.24 7.40 9.47
CA LYS A 134 4.60 7.98 8.17
C LYS A 134 3.35 8.59 7.53
N ALA A 135 3.44 9.85 7.09
CA ALA A 135 2.37 10.48 6.35
C ALA A 135 2.02 9.58 5.17
N LYS A 136 0.86 8.92 5.23
CA LYS A 136 0.32 8.21 4.09
C LYS A 136 -0.04 9.29 3.09
N VAL A 137 0.48 9.19 1.86
CA VAL A 137 -0.10 9.89 0.72
C VAL A 137 -1.61 9.67 0.79
N SER A 138 -2.39 10.73 0.60
CA SER A 138 -3.84 10.65 0.79
C SER A 138 -4.39 9.56 -0.14
N LYS A 139 -5.15 8.61 0.42
CA LYS A 139 -5.70 7.44 -0.31
C LYS A 139 -6.46 7.84 -1.59
N ALA A 140 -7.05 9.04 -1.59
CA ALA A 140 -7.79 9.60 -2.72
C ALA A 140 -6.90 10.05 -3.90
N GLU A 141 -5.67 10.50 -3.64
CA GLU A 141 -4.72 10.91 -4.68
C GLU A 141 -4.00 9.69 -5.27
N GLU A 142 -3.79 8.65 -4.45
CA GLU A 142 -3.39 7.32 -4.90
C GLU A 142 -4.45 6.80 -5.91
N GLU A 143 -5.71 6.64 -5.50
CA GLU A 143 -6.80 6.05 -6.32
C GLU A 143 -7.01 6.70 -7.70
N LYS A 144 -6.94 8.03 -7.82
CA LYS A 144 -7.10 8.71 -9.13
C LYS A 144 -5.98 8.39 -10.13
N LYS A 145 -4.78 8.12 -9.65
CA LYS A 145 -3.64 7.77 -10.52
C LYS A 145 -3.78 6.36 -11.11
N PHE A 146 -4.49 5.47 -10.43
CA PHE A 146 -4.71 4.10 -10.88
C PHE A 146 -5.99 3.91 -11.70
N ASP A 147 -6.92 4.85 -11.65
CA ASP A 147 -8.19 4.67 -12.33
C ASP A 147 -8.01 4.67 -13.85
N VAL A 148 -8.06 3.48 -14.42
CA VAL A 148 -8.06 3.19 -15.85
C VAL A 148 -9.35 2.50 -16.28
N SER A 149 -10.35 2.44 -15.40
CA SER A 149 -11.61 1.73 -15.65
C SER A 149 -12.41 2.32 -16.82
N ALA A 150 -12.23 3.61 -17.11
CA ALA A 150 -12.89 4.32 -18.20
C ALA A 150 -12.42 3.89 -19.61
N ILE A 151 -11.23 3.31 -19.73
CA ILE A 151 -10.65 2.91 -21.03
C ILE A 151 -10.81 1.40 -21.19
N LYS A 152 -11.41 1.01 -22.32
CA LYS A 152 -11.56 -0.38 -22.74
C LYS A 152 -10.76 -0.60 -24.02
N LEU A 153 -9.88 -1.59 -24.02
CA LEU A 153 -9.21 -2.10 -25.21
C LEU A 153 -10.06 -3.17 -25.88
N ASP A 154 -9.90 -3.31 -27.19
CA ASP A 154 -10.54 -4.36 -27.96
C ASP A 154 -10.01 -5.74 -27.54
N GLY A 155 -10.92 -6.68 -27.24
CA GLY A 155 -10.57 -8.02 -26.78
C GLY A 155 -10.42 -8.19 -25.27
N GLU A 156 -10.66 -7.15 -24.47
CA GLU A 156 -10.61 -7.25 -23.00
C GLU A 156 -11.64 -8.22 -22.43
N PHE A 157 -12.86 -8.21 -22.98
CA PHE A 157 -13.95 -9.08 -22.52
C PHE A 157 -13.66 -10.57 -22.74
N THR A 158 -12.84 -10.90 -23.74
CA THR A 158 -12.46 -12.28 -24.09
C THR A 158 -11.05 -12.64 -23.62
N THR A 159 -10.37 -11.75 -22.90
CA THR A 159 -8.97 -11.93 -22.48
C THR A 159 -8.03 -12.21 -23.66
N SER A 160 -8.34 -11.65 -24.84
CA SER A 160 -7.65 -11.95 -26.11
C SER A 160 -6.90 -10.73 -26.66
N VAL A 161 -6.61 -9.74 -25.82
CA VAL A 161 -5.85 -8.53 -26.21
C VAL A 161 -4.46 -8.95 -26.74
N PRO A 162 -4.11 -8.61 -27.99
CA PRO A 162 -2.78 -8.82 -28.54
C PRO A 162 -1.70 -8.15 -27.69
N ILE A 163 -0.67 -8.91 -27.30
CA ILE A 163 0.46 -8.40 -26.52
C ILE A 163 1.66 -8.15 -27.42
N TYR A 164 2.20 -6.93 -27.38
CA TYR A 164 3.36 -6.54 -28.19
C TYR A 164 4.52 -5.96 -27.36
N ASP A 165 4.51 -6.17 -26.05
CA ASP A 165 5.69 -5.93 -25.22
C ASP A 165 6.24 -7.27 -24.75
N THR A 166 7.55 -7.44 -24.77
CA THR A 166 8.19 -8.63 -24.18
C THR A 166 8.01 -8.67 -22.65
N CYS A 167 8.21 -9.84 -22.05
CA CYS A 167 8.21 -10.01 -20.60
C CYS A 167 9.25 -9.09 -19.93
N ASP A 168 10.42 -8.90 -20.53
CA ASP A 168 11.46 -7.99 -20.04
C ASP A 168 10.98 -6.53 -20.00
N GLU A 169 10.32 -6.04 -21.05
CA GLU A 169 9.78 -4.68 -21.09
C GLU A 169 8.65 -4.47 -20.07
N VAL A 170 7.74 -5.43 -19.92
CA VAL A 170 6.69 -5.37 -18.90
C VAL A 170 7.31 -5.35 -17.50
N ARG A 171 8.34 -6.16 -17.22
CA ARG A 171 9.06 -6.13 -15.94
C ARG A 171 9.73 -4.77 -15.68
N LYS A 172 10.31 -4.13 -16.69
CA LYS A 172 10.87 -2.77 -16.58
C LYS A 172 9.79 -1.75 -16.23
N LYS A 173 8.63 -1.80 -16.90
CA LYS A 173 7.48 -0.91 -16.64
C LYS A 173 6.94 -1.10 -15.22
N ILE A 174 6.75 -2.34 -14.77
CA ILE A 174 6.33 -2.63 -13.38
C ILE A 174 7.35 -2.06 -12.39
N SER A 175 8.64 -2.33 -12.60
CA SER A 175 9.69 -1.87 -11.68
C SER A 175 9.78 -0.35 -11.62
N ALA A 176 9.62 0.34 -12.75
CA ALA A 176 9.57 1.80 -12.80
C ALA A 176 8.34 2.34 -12.06
N TYR A 177 7.18 1.73 -12.31
CA TYR A 177 5.91 2.12 -11.68
C TYR A 177 5.93 1.97 -10.16
N LEU A 178 6.48 0.86 -9.65
CA LEU A 178 6.59 0.62 -8.20
C LEU A 178 7.64 1.50 -7.50
N ARG A 179 8.52 2.19 -8.24
CA ARG A 179 9.45 3.18 -7.67
C ARG A 179 8.81 4.55 -7.48
N GLU A 180 7.67 4.81 -8.11
CA GLU A 180 7.00 6.10 -7.99
C GLU A 180 6.47 6.29 -6.56
N PRO A 181 6.64 7.48 -5.96
CA PRO A 181 6.17 7.74 -4.60
C PRO A 181 4.65 7.59 -4.54
N GLY A 182 4.17 6.94 -3.48
CA GLY A 182 2.75 6.71 -3.26
C GLY A 182 2.17 5.49 -3.99
N VAL A 183 2.96 4.74 -4.77
CA VAL A 183 2.49 3.49 -5.38
C VAL A 183 2.81 2.30 -4.48
N THR A 184 1.79 1.59 -4.03
CA THR A 184 1.98 0.32 -3.30
C THR A 184 1.80 -0.88 -4.24
N GLN A 185 2.63 -1.93 -4.05
CA GLN A 185 2.50 -3.19 -4.81
C GLN A 185 1.08 -3.78 -4.67
N ALA A 186 0.49 -3.68 -3.48
CA ALA A 186 -0.88 -4.15 -3.22
C ALA A 186 -1.94 -3.33 -3.98
N ALA A 187 -1.78 -2.02 -4.12
CA ALA A 187 -2.67 -1.20 -4.94
C ALA A 187 -2.58 -1.60 -6.41
N PHE A 188 -1.36 -1.73 -6.93
CA PHE A 188 -1.13 -2.19 -8.30
C PHE A 188 -1.81 -3.54 -8.57
N LEU A 189 -1.61 -4.54 -7.69
CA LEU A 189 -2.24 -5.87 -7.81
C LEU A 189 -3.77 -5.82 -7.86
N ARG A 190 -4.40 -4.95 -7.06
CA ARG A 190 -5.87 -4.77 -7.08
C ARG A 190 -6.36 -4.20 -8.39
N GLU A 191 -5.58 -3.32 -9.01
CA GLU A 191 -5.96 -2.64 -10.26
C GLU A 191 -5.79 -3.56 -11.46
N ILE A 192 -4.66 -4.28 -11.54
CA ILE A 192 -4.46 -5.25 -12.61
C ILE A 192 -5.45 -6.43 -12.50
N ALA A 193 -5.92 -6.79 -11.30
CA ALA A 193 -6.96 -7.82 -11.14
C ALA A 193 -8.30 -7.44 -11.81
N LYS A 194 -8.63 -6.14 -11.89
CA LYS A 194 -9.85 -5.65 -12.57
C LYS A 194 -9.81 -5.80 -14.09
N THR A 195 -8.64 -6.08 -14.67
CA THR A 195 -8.51 -6.27 -16.13
C THR A 195 -9.08 -7.60 -16.61
N TYR A 196 -9.25 -8.56 -15.70
CA TYR A 196 -9.91 -9.82 -16.02
C TYR A 196 -11.43 -9.68 -15.86
N PRO A 197 -12.22 -10.16 -16.83
CA PRO A 197 -13.68 -10.14 -16.74
C PRO A 197 -14.20 -11.07 -15.62
N GLU A 198 -13.49 -12.18 -15.38
CA GLU A 198 -13.66 -12.99 -14.17
C GLU A 198 -12.84 -12.39 -13.04
N GLU A 199 -13.38 -12.32 -11.81
CA GLU A 199 -12.66 -11.83 -10.63
C GLU A 199 -11.45 -12.70 -10.27
N LYS A 200 -10.39 -12.59 -11.07
CA LYS A 200 -9.15 -13.33 -10.89
C LYS A 200 -8.29 -12.61 -9.88
N LYS A 201 -8.09 -13.22 -8.72
CA LYS A 201 -7.20 -12.69 -7.68
C LYS A 201 -5.75 -12.90 -8.08
N ILE A 202 -5.04 -11.81 -8.37
CA ILE A 202 -3.59 -11.84 -8.60
C ILE A 202 -2.87 -11.63 -7.26
N HIS A 203 -2.13 -12.66 -6.82
CA HIS A 203 -1.41 -12.64 -5.55
C HIS A 203 0.03 -12.12 -5.70
N SER A 204 0.60 -11.57 -4.63
CA SER A 204 1.98 -11.03 -4.64
C SER A 204 3.03 -12.05 -5.06
N LYS A 205 2.83 -13.33 -4.74
CA LYS A 205 3.71 -14.42 -5.17
C LYS A 205 3.81 -14.51 -6.70
N ILE A 206 2.68 -14.45 -7.42
CA ILE A 206 2.66 -14.54 -8.89
C ILE A 206 3.44 -13.37 -9.51
N LEU A 207 3.28 -12.17 -8.94
CA LEU A 207 4.00 -10.98 -9.40
C LEU A 207 5.51 -11.11 -9.12
N ASN A 208 5.90 -11.54 -7.93
CA ASN A 208 7.31 -11.71 -7.59
C ASN A 208 7.98 -12.83 -8.40
N ASP A 209 7.28 -13.95 -8.64
CA ASP A 209 7.74 -15.04 -9.50
C ASP A 209 7.95 -14.55 -10.94
N PHE A 210 7.05 -13.70 -11.45
CA PHE A 210 7.21 -13.07 -12.76
C PHE A 210 8.41 -12.12 -12.78
N LEU A 211 8.52 -11.21 -11.79
CA LEU A 211 9.59 -10.23 -11.66
C LEU A 211 10.99 -10.87 -11.51
N GLY A 212 11.06 -12.08 -10.92
CA GLY A 212 12.31 -12.82 -10.74
C GLY A 212 12.84 -13.53 -11.99
N LYS A 213 12.01 -13.68 -13.04
CA LYS A 213 12.43 -14.30 -14.32
C LYS A 213 13.25 -13.35 -15.19
N LYS A 214 13.95 -13.90 -16.18
CA LYS A 214 14.75 -13.17 -17.16
C LYS A 214 14.55 -13.74 -18.56
N GLY A 215 14.47 -12.89 -19.57
CA GLY A 215 14.30 -13.27 -20.97
C GLY A 215 13.01 -12.71 -21.58
N PRO A 216 12.98 -12.51 -22.91
CA PRO A 216 11.88 -11.81 -23.58
C PRO A 216 10.55 -12.55 -23.52
N THR A 217 10.54 -13.88 -23.49
CA THR A 217 9.30 -14.67 -23.29
C THR A 217 9.16 -15.30 -21.90
N ALA A 218 10.17 -15.14 -21.02
CA ALA A 218 10.18 -15.80 -19.71
C ALA A 218 9.04 -15.31 -18.80
N GLY A 219 8.00 -16.15 -18.65
CA GLY A 219 6.78 -15.82 -17.89
C GLY A 219 5.60 -15.34 -18.75
N ASN A 220 5.63 -15.58 -20.05
CA ASN A 220 4.59 -15.22 -21.03
C ASN A 220 3.18 -15.74 -20.72
N THR A 221 3.06 -16.87 -20.01
CA THR A 221 1.76 -17.42 -19.58
C THR A 221 1.27 -16.87 -18.24
N SER A 222 2.04 -15.98 -17.59
CA SER A 222 1.70 -15.45 -16.27
C SER A 222 0.49 -14.52 -16.36
N SER A 223 -0.46 -14.68 -15.43
CA SER A 223 -1.57 -13.72 -15.28
C SER A 223 -1.09 -12.30 -14.98
N ALA A 224 0.03 -12.16 -14.27
CA ALA A 224 0.63 -10.86 -14.01
C ALA A 224 1.15 -10.19 -15.30
N TYR A 225 1.60 -10.95 -16.29
CA TYR A 225 2.13 -10.42 -17.54
C TYR A 225 1.02 -9.79 -18.38
N TYR A 226 -0.03 -10.55 -18.71
CA TYR A 226 -1.19 -10.06 -19.47
C TYR A 226 -1.85 -8.85 -18.78
N ALA A 227 -2.17 -8.98 -17.49
CA ALA A 227 -2.89 -7.94 -16.76
C ALA A 227 -2.07 -6.65 -16.61
N SER A 228 -0.76 -6.76 -16.36
CA SER A 228 0.12 -5.58 -16.29
C SER A 228 0.23 -4.90 -17.65
N TYR A 229 0.34 -5.67 -18.73
CA TYR A 229 0.41 -5.12 -20.07
C TYR A 229 -0.85 -4.32 -20.43
N VAL A 230 -2.04 -4.91 -20.25
CA VAL A 230 -3.33 -4.25 -20.48
C VAL A 230 -3.42 -2.96 -19.65
N PHE A 231 -3.04 -3.01 -18.37
CA PHE A 231 -3.02 -1.85 -17.51
C PHE A 231 -2.11 -0.72 -18.02
N PHE A 232 -0.88 -1.03 -18.43
CA PHE A 232 0.05 -0.02 -18.96
C PHE A 232 -0.39 0.54 -20.32
N GLU A 233 -1.04 -0.26 -21.16
CA GLU A 233 -1.64 0.24 -22.40
C GLU A 233 -2.80 1.21 -22.11
N LYS A 234 -3.65 0.92 -21.13
CA LYS A 234 -4.68 1.88 -20.71
C LYS A 234 -4.08 3.18 -20.19
N ILE A 235 -3.04 3.10 -19.35
CA ILE A 235 -2.32 4.29 -18.88
C ILE A 235 -1.74 5.08 -20.07
N ARG A 236 -1.15 4.40 -21.06
CA ARG A 236 -0.59 5.06 -22.25
C ARG A 236 -1.66 5.83 -23.01
N ILE A 237 -2.83 5.23 -23.23
CA ILE A 237 -3.97 5.86 -23.93
C ILE A 237 -4.50 7.05 -23.12
N ARG A 238 -4.69 6.87 -21.80
CA ARG A 238 -5.13 7.94 -20.90
C ARG A 238 -4.19 9.15 -20.93
N ASP A 239 -2.89 8.89 -20.86
CA ASP A 239 -1.85 9.91 -20.81
C ASP A 239 -1.49 10.46 -22.19
N GLY A 240 -2.09 9.93 -23.28
CA GLY A 240 -1.81 10.35 -24.66
C GLY A 240 -0.36 10.09 -25.11
N LYS A 241 0.34 9.14 -24.49
CA LYS A 241 1.76 8.87 -24.77
C LYS A 241 1.95 8.12 -26.09
N PRO A 242 2.98 8.48 -26.89
CA PRO A 242 3.31 7.73 -28.10
C PRO A 242 3.74 6.30 -27.76
N LYS A 243 3.67 5.41 -28.76
CA LYS A 243 4.22 4.06 -28.64
C LYS A 243 5.75 4.13 -28.51
N SER A 244 6.34 3.16 -27.82
CA SER A 244 7.81 3.06 -27.77
C SER A 244 8.35 2.47 -29.09
N LYS A 245 9.59 2.78 -29.44
CA LYS A 245 10.25 2.17 -30.61
C LYS A 245 10.24 0.64 -30.56
N HIS A 246 10.47 0.06 -29.38
CA HIS A 246 10.41 -1.38 -29.18
C HIS A 246 9.01 -1.94 -29.49
N ARG A 247 7.95 -1.22 -29.11
CA ARG A 247 6.58 -1.60 -29.41
C ARG A 247 6.28 -1.58 -30.91
N GLU A 248 6.74 -0.55 -31.63
CA GLU A 248 6.59 -0.48 -33.08
C GLU A 248 7.32 -1.63 -33.79
N GLU A 249 8.53 -1.96 -33.35
CA GLU A 249 9.31 -3.09 -33.87
C GLU A 249 8.67 -4.45 -33.55
N MET A 250 8.07 -4.60 -32.36
CA MET A 250 7.32 -5.79 -31.97
C MET A 250 6.05 -5.96 -32.81
N GLU A 251 5.29 -4.88 -33.04
CA GLU A 251 4.13 -4.89 -33.92
C GLU A 251 4.54 -5.30 -35.34
N LYS A 252 5.65 -4.77 -35.87
CA LYS A 252 6.17 -5.16 -37.19
C LYS A 252 6.54 -6.65 -37.26
N GLN A 253 7.13 -7.19 -36.21
CA GLN A 253 7.61 -8.59 -36.21
C GLN A 253 6.52 -9.61 -35.90
N TRP A 254 5.57 -9.26 -35.05
CA TRP A 254 4.49 -10.13 -34.59
C TRP A 254 3.14 -9.82 -35.25
N ALA A 255 3.12 -8.95 -36.27
CA ALA A 255 1.91 -8.60 -37.02
C ALA A 255 1.11 -9.83 -37.48
N SER A 256 1.80 -10.83 -38.04
CA SER A 256 1.16 -12.04 -38.58
C SER A 256 0.62 -12.99 -37.51
N SER A 257 1.16 -12.94 -36.29
CA SER A 257 0.81 -13.88 -35.21
C SER A 257 -0.17 -13.29 -34.19
N GLY A 258 -0.49 -11.99 -34.30
CA GLY A 258 -1.36 -11.31 -33.33
C GLY A 258 -0.68 -11.04 -31.97
N GLY A 259 0.64 -10.87 -31.95
CA GLY A 259 1.41 -10.60 -30.73
C GLY A 259 2.19 -11.80 -30.18
N VAL A 260 2.80 -11.60 -29.01
CA VAL A 260 3.57 -12.62 -28.27
C VAL A 260 2.65 -13.74 -27.81
N ASP A 261 3.11 -14.98 -27.93
CA ASP A 261 2.35 -16.13 -27.44
C ASP A 261 2.21 -16.09 -25.91
N THR A 262 0.97 -16.13 -25.43
CA THR A 262 0.60 -16.13 -24.00
C THR A 262 0.02 -17.46 -23.55
N LYS A 263 -0.12 -18.43 -24.45
CA LYS A 263 -0.76 -19.73 -24.20
C LYS A 263 0.26 -20.82 -23.96
N LEU A 264 1.29 -20.91 -24.80
CA LEU A 264 2.34 -21.90 -24.63
C LEU A 264 3.46 -21.34 -23.75
N PRO A 265 3.86 -22.03 -22.66
CA PRO A 265 4.93 -21.55 -21.81
C PRO A 265 6.26 -21.61 -22.56
N SER A 266 7.07 -20.55 -22.43
CA SER A 266 8.42 -20.53 -23.03
C SER A 266 9.39 -21.56 -22.44
N SER A 267 9.04 -22.19 -21.32
CA SER A 267 9.80 -23.29 -20.72
C SER A 267 9.56 -24.64 -21.39
N LEU A 268 8.63 -24.72 -22.35
CA LEU A 268 8.39 -25.96 -23.09
C LEU A 268 9.63 -26.27 -23.95
N GLY A 269 10.04 -27.54 -23.98
CA GLY A 269 11.19 -27.95 -24.78
C GLY A 269 10.98 -27.67 -26.26
N ILE A 270 12.02 -27.17 -26.93
CA ILE A 270 12.03 -26.92 -28.37
C ILE A 270 12.67 -28.12 -29.06
N LEU A 271 11.93 -28.76 -29.98
CA LEU A 271 12.50 -29.79 -30.85
C LEU A 271 13.39 -29.11 -31.91
N CYS A 272 14.63 -29.57 -32.04
CA CYS A 272 15.61 -29.10 -33.03
C CYS A 272 16.26 -30.29 -33.75
N GLN A 273 16.77 -30.08 -34.96
CA GLN A 273 17.51 -31.13 -35.67
C GLN A 273 18.88 -31.37 -35.03
N VAL A 274 19.45 -32.55 -35.28
CA VAL A 274 20.83 -32.88 -34.86
C VAL A 274 21.79 -31.88 -35.51
N GLY A 275 22.59 -31.18 -34.70
CA GLY A 275 23.50 -30.13 -35.16
C GLY A 275 22.88 -28.73 -35.21
N GLU A 276 21.64 -28.53 -34.75
CA GLU A 276 21.04 -27.20 -34.62
C GLU A 276 20.95 -26.77 -33.15
N ARG A 277 21.01 -25.46 -32.91
CA ARG A 277 20.72 -24.85 -31.60
C ARG A 277 19.65 -23.75 -31.73
N PRO A 278 18.58 -23.81 -30.93
CA PRO A 278 17.62 -22.72 -30.84
C PRO A 278 18.22 -21.55 -30.08
N VAL A 279 18.03 -20.33 -30.59
CA VAL A 279 18.42 -19.08 -29.97
C VAL A 279 17.22 -18.15 -29.97
N GLU A 280 16.92 -17.57 -28.81
CA GLU A 280 15.86 -16.58 -28.65
C GLU A 280 16.42 -15.16 -28.87
N ASP A 281 15.80 -14.40 -29.76
CA ASP A 281 16.17 -13.00 -30.00
C ASP A 281 15.56 -12.05 -28.96
N LYS A 282 15.90 -10.76 -29.05
CA LYS A 282 15.38 -9.71 -28.14
C LYS A 282 13.86 -9.48 -28.23
N TYR A 283 13.18 -10.05 -29.22
CA TYR A 283 11.74 -9.93 -29.47
C TYR A 283 10.98 -11.22 -29.12
N GLY A 284 11.69 -12.24 -28.60
CA GLY A 284 11.10 -13.52 -28.22
C GLY A 284 10.91 -14.50 -29.37
N LYS A 285 11.50 -14.25 -30.54
CA LYS A 285 11.48 -15.20 -31.66
C LYS A 285 12.62 -16.19 -31.52
N ILE A 286 12.31 -17.45 -31.80
CA ILE A 286 13.28 -18.54 -31.82
C ILE A 286 13.76 -18.73 -33.25
N SER A 287 15.08 -18.65 -33.44
CA SER A 287 15.76 -19.04 -34.67
C SER A 287 16.71 -20.21 -34.40
N PHE A 288 16.94 -21.04 -35.41
CA PHE A 288 17.83 -22.20 -35.31
C PHE A 288 19.14 -21.91 -36.06
N TYR A 289 20.26 -22.17 -35.40
CA TYR A 289 21.59 -22.03 -35.99
C TYR A 289 22.27 -23.39 -36.04
N LYS A 290 22.93 -23.69 -37.16
CA LYS A 290 23.78 -24.88 -37.27
C LYS A 290 25.05 -24.70 -36.44
N VAL A 291 25.44 -25.74 -35.72
CA VAL A 291 26.60 -25.82 -34.81
C VAL A 291 27.60 -26.85 -35.31
#